data_AF-A0A1G9YSP9-F1
#
_entry.id   AF-A0A1G9YSP9-F1
#
_cell.length_a   1.000
_cell.length_b   1.000
_cell.length_c   1.000
_cell.angle_alpha   90.00
_cell.angle_beta   90.00
_cell.angle_gamma   90.00
#
_symmetry.space_group_name_H-M   'P 1'
#
loop_
_entity.id
_entity.type
_entity.pdbx_description
1 polymer ?
#
loop_
_entity_poly.entity_id
_entity_poly.type
_entity_poly.pdbx_seq_one_letter_code
_entity_poly.pdbx_strand_id
1 'polypeptide(L)'
;MRVPPTSAPSSFFERRFRTPVRENLMEIQFDPRALPKQCTYYSVLDGVARSRAIDLDDGHAAHGVVLDFGPGCAGIRWEWPD
;
A
#
# COMPACT_ATOMS: atom_id res chain seq x y z
N MET A 1 -5.18 21.39 8.82
CA MET A 1 -6.07 20.96 7.72
C MET A 1 -6.76 19.69 8.16
N ARG A 2 -8.05 19.75 8.56
CA ARG A 2 -8.84 18.55 8.84
C ARG A 2 -9.34 18.03 7.50
N VAL A 3 -8.91 16.84 7.09
CA VAL A 3 -9.50 16.16 5.94
C VAL A 3 -10.94 15.83 6.34
N PRO A 4 -11.96 16.27 5.58
CA PRO A 4 -13.34 15.89 5.87
C PRO A 4 -13.45 14.37 5.81
N PRO A 5 -14.24 13.73 6.70
CA PRO A 5 -14.38 12.28 6.68
C PRO A 5 -14.89 11.88 5.30
N THR A 6 -14.05 11.15 4.57
CA THR A 6 -14.46 10.51 3.33
C THR A 6 -15.44 9.43 3.74
N SER A 7 -16.67 9.45 3.24
CA SER A 7 -17.73 8.55 3.70
C SER A 7 -17.46 7.07 3.37
N ALA A 8 -16.51 6.80 2.48
CA ALA A 8 -16.07 5.46 2.14
C ALA A 8 -14.74 5.12 2.87
N PRO A 9 -14.60 3.90 3.41
CA PRO A 9 -13.33 3.45 3.95
C PRO A 9 -12.27 3.46 2.84
N SER A 10 -11.05 3.86 3.18
CA SER A 10 -9.94 3.79 2.22
C SER A 10 -9.69 2.34 1.81
N SER A 11 -9.27 2.12 0.57
CA SER A 11 -8.95 0.81 -0.01
C SER A 11 -7.55 0.75 -0.61
N PHE A 12 -6.76 1.81 -0.46
CA PHE A 12 -5.38 1.85 -0.91
C PHE A 12 -4.56 2.94 -0.21
N PHE A 13 -3.24 2.78 -0.28
CA PHE A 13 -2.24 3.79 0.02
C PHE A 13 -1.11 3.69 -1.02
N GLU A 14 -0.64 4.84 -1.52
CA GLU A 14 0.39 4.91 -2.56
C GLU A 14 1.43 5.97 -2.22
N ARG A 15 2.69 5.67 -2.55
CA ARG A 15 3.77 6.67 -2.64
C ARG A 15 4.20 6.83 -4.10
N ARG A 16 4.36 8.09 -4.50
CA ARG A 16 4.90 8.48 -5.81
C ARG A 16 6.31 9.02 -5.63
N PHE A 17 7.24 8.47 -6.40
CA PHE A 17 8.65 8.79 -6.37
C PHE A 17 8.98 9.64 -7.60
N ARG A 18 9.41 10.88 -7.37
CA ARG A 18 9.90 11.78 -8.45
C ARG A 18 11.40 11.67 -8.67
N THR A 19 12.12 11.17 -7.67
CA THR A 19 13.57 10.95 -7.68
C THR A 19 13.84 9.52 -7.19
N PRO A 20 14.97 8.92 -7.60
CA PRO A 20 15.36 7.61 -7.09
C PRO A 20 15.44 7.57 -5.56
N VAL A 21 15.04 6.44 -4.98
CA VAL A 21 15.19 6.12 -3.56
C VAL A 21 15.95 4.81 -3.41
N ARG A 22 16.80 4.73 -2.39
CA ARG A 22 17.50 3.48 -2.04
C ARG A 22 16.56 2.46 -1.43
N GLU A 23 15.74 2.90 -0.49
CA GLU A 23 14.78 2.05 0.20
C GLU A 23 13.56 2.87 0.59
N ASN A 24 12.39 2.25 0.51
CA ASN A 24 11.21 2.75 1.18
C ASN A 24 10.30 1.61 1.66
N LEU A 25 10.01 1.62 2.95
CA LEU A 25 9.01 0.78 3.60
C LEU A 25 7.67 1.52 3.68
N MET A 26 6.60 0.81 3.34
CA MET A 26 5.21 1.17 3.60
C MET A 26 4.64 0.13 4.54
N GLU A 27 4.06 0.60 5.65
CA GLU A 27 3.35 -0.23 6.61
C GLU A 27 1.92 0.30 6.72
N ILE A 28 0.94 -0.58 6.55
CA ILE A 28 -0.48 -0.28 6.71
C ILE A 28 -0.98 -1.10 7.88
N GLN A 29 -1.18 -0.43 9.02
CA GLN A 29 -1.75 -1.03 10.21
C GLN A 29 -3.27 -1.03 10.10
N PHE A 30 -3.88 -2.21 10.24
CA PHE A 30 -5.33 -2.37 10.31
C PHE A 30 -5.81 -2.44 11.77
N ASP A 31 -7.05 -2.01 12.01
CA ASP A 31 -7.72 -2.26 13.29
C ASP A 31 -8.03 -3.76 13.41
N PRO A 32 -7.70 -4.44 14.52
CA PRO A 32 -7.98 -5.88 14.70
C PRO A 32 -9.45 -6.27 14.56
N ARG A 33 -10.39 -5.31 14.65
CA ARG A 33 -11.83 -5.52 14.49
C ARG A 33 -12.32 -5.24 13.07
N ALA A 34 -11.46 -4.77 12.18
CA ALA A 34 -11.77 -4.45 10.79
C ALA A 34 -10.60 -4.83 9.90
N LEU A 35 -10.49 -6.11 9.58
CA LEU A 35 -9.43 -6.66 8.72
C LEU A 35 -9.89 -6.76 7.26
N PRO A 36 -9.00 -6.49 6.29
CA PRO A 36 -9.27 -6.74 4.88
C PRO A 36 -9.35 -8.23 4.57
N LYS A 37 -10.14 -8.61 3.57
CA LYS A 37 -10.17 -9.99 3.04
C LYS A 37 -8.99 -10.30 2.13
N GLN A 38 -8.38 -9.27 1.53
CA GLN A 38 -7.23 -9.40 0.65
C GLN A 38 -6.40 -8.12 0.63
N CYS A 39 -5.07 -8.26 0.63
CA CYS A 39 -4.13 -7.18 0.36
C CYS A 39 -3.30 -7.49 -0.89
N THR A 40 -3.02 -6.46 -1.69
CA THR A 40 -2.20 -6.53 -2.90
C THR A 40 -1.18 -5.40 -2.88
N TYR A 41 0.09 -5.76 -2.90
CA TYR A 41 1.15 -4.82 -3.23
C TYR A 41 1.16 -4.56 -4.73
N TYR A 42 1.38 -3.32 -5.14
CA TYR A 42 1.55 -2.95 -6.54
C TYR A 42 2.64 -1.90 -6.73
N SER A 43 3.23 -1.86 -7.93
CA SER A 43 4.18 -0.83 -8.32
C SER A 43 4.14 -0.55 -9.82
N VAL A 44 4.45 0.67 -10.21
CA VAL A 44 4.74 1.07 -11.60
C VAL A 44 6.13 1.71 -11.62
N LEU A 45 7.05 1.09 -12.34
CA LEU A 45 8.43 1.58 -12.52
C LEU A 45 8.78 1.46 -14.01
N ASP A 46 9.31 2.53 -14.61
CA ASP A 46 9.64 2.58 -16.05
C ASP A 46 8.49 2.13 -16.96
N GLY A 47 7.25 2.48 -16.58
CA GLY A 47 6.02 2.11 -17.29
C GLY A 47 5.58 0.64 -17.10
N VAL A 48 6.32 -0.16 -16.35
CA VAL A 48 6.00 -1.57 -16.09
C VAL A 48 5.22 -1.69 -14.78
N ALA A 49 3.96 -2.12 -14.89
CA ALA A 49 3.13 -2.44 -13.73
C ALA A 49 3.42 -3.86 -13.21
N ARG A 50 3.55 -3.99 -11.90
CA ARG A 50 3.66 -5.27 -11.19
C ARG A 50 2.70 -5.29 -10.01
N SER A 51 2.17 -6.47 -9.68
CA SER A 51 1.35 -6.65 -8.49
C SER A 51 1.51 -8.07 -7.93
N ARG A 52 1.32 -8.23 -6.62
CA ARG A 52 1.33 -9.52 -5.95
C ARG A 52 0.45 -9.47 -4.70
N ALA A 53 -0.16 -10.59 -4.35
CA ALA A 53 -0.81 -10.75 -3.06
C ALA A 53 0.22 -10.60 -1.93
N ILE A 54 -0.21 -10.03 -0.82
CA ILE A 54 0.56 -9.94 0.43
C ILE A 54 -0.36 -10.27 1.60
N ASP A 55 0.20 -10.92 2.62
CA ASP A 55 -0.51 -11.26 3.85
C ASP A 55 -0.30 -10.16 4.90
N LEU A 56 -1.15 -10.18 5.93
CA LEU A 56 -0.91 -9.42 7.16
C LEU A 56 0.09 -10.18 8.04
N ASP A 57 0.90 -9.45 8.79
CA ASP A 57 1.68 -10.04 9.87
C ASP A 57 0.83 -10.33 11.13
N ASP A 58 1.46 -10.88 12.17
CA ASP A 58 0.81 -11.16 13.46
C ASP A 58 0.28 -9.89 14.16
N GLY A 59 0.77 -8.71 13.75
CA GLY A 59 0.34 -7.40 14.21
C GLY A 59 -0.85 -6.82 13.44
N HIS A 60 -1.39 -7.52 12.44
CA HIS A 60 -2.40 -7.02 11.50
C HIS A 60 -1.89 -5.87 10.61
N ALA A 61 -0.62 -5.87 10.25
CA ALA A 61 -0.01 -4.92 9.34
C ALA A 61 0.30 -5.54 7.98
N ALA A 62 0.09 -4.78 6.90
CA ALA A 62 0.55 -5.12 5.56
C ALA A 62 1.81 -4.33 5.21
N HIS A 63 2.81 -5.00 4.65
CA HIS A 63 4.10 -4.37 4.30
C HIS A 63 4.38 -4.36 2.80
N GLY A 64 4.97 -3.26 2.35
CA GLY A 64 5.49 -3.08 1.00
C GLY A 64 6.86 -2.44 1.07
N VAL A 65 7.83 -3.03 0.38
CA VAL A 65 9.20 -2.50 0.29
C VAL A 65 9.56 -2.31 -1.18
N VAL A 66 10.14 -1.15 -1.48
CA VAL A 66 10.89 -0.92 -2.72
C VAL A 66 12.36 -0.68 -2.40
N LEU A 67 13.23 -1.21 -3.24
CA LEU A 67 14.68 -1.03 -3.20
C LEU A 67 15.17 -0.51 -4.55
N ASP A 68 16.14 0.39 -4.53
CA ASP A 68 16.73 1.03 -5.72
C ASP A 68 15.67 1.47 -6.75
N PHE A 69 14.67 2.19 -6.28
CA PHE A 69 13.44 2.48 -7.01
C PHE A 69 13.44 3.89 -7.60
N GLY A 70 13.27 4.01 -8.91
CA GLY A 70 13.29 5.25 -9.69
C GLY A 70 11.89 5.83 -9.97
N PRO A 71 11.78 6.89 -10.80
CA PRO A 71 10.52 7.57 -11.07
C PRO A 71 9.34 6.61 -11.33
N GLY A 72 8.32 6.67 -10.47
CA GLY A 72 7.28 5.66 -10.44
C GLY A 72 6.37 5.75 -9.22
N CYS A 73 5.54 4.73 -9.01
CA CYS A 73 4.74 4.60 -7.80
C CYS A 73 4.80 3.18 -7.23
N ALA A 74 4.59 3.07 -5.93
CA ALA A 74 4.36 1.81 -5.24
C ALA A 74 3.30 2.01 -4.17
N GLY A 75 2.51 0.98 -3.93
CA GLY A 75 1.42 1.06 -2.98
C GLY A 75 0.91 -0.31 -2.55
N ILE A 76 -0.04 -0.26 -1.63
CA ILE A 76 -0.81 -1.41 -1.19
C ILE A 76 -2.27 -1.03 -1.37
N ARG A 77 -3.03 -1.92 -2.00
CA ARG A 77 -4.49 -1.87 -2.07
C ARG A 77 -5.08 -3.05 -1.32
N TRP A 78 -6.29 -2.89 -0.81
CA TRP A 78 -6.98 -3.93 -0.07
C TRP A 78 -8.47 -3.93 -0.37
N GLU A 79 -9.07 -5.09 -0.14
CA GLU A 79 -10.50 -5.30 -0.25
C GLU A 79 -11.09 -5.56 1.14
N TRP A 80 -12.17 -4.86 1.47
CA TRP A 80 -12.91 -5.10 2.70
C TRP A 80 -13.84 -6.33 2.54
N PRO A 81 -14.15 -7.03 3.64
CA PRO A 81 -15.30 -7.93 3.68
C PRO A 81 -16.60 -7.19 3.32
N ASP A 82 -17.56 -7.92 2.75
CA ASP A 82 -18.89 -7.39 2.41
C ASP A 82 -19.75 -7.17 3.67
#